data_AF-A0A2S2NQU4-F1
#
_entry.id   AF-A0A2S2NQU4-F1
#
_cell.length_a   1.000
_cell.length_b   1.000
_cell.length_c   1.000
_cell.angle_alpha   90.00
_cell.angle_beta   90.00
_cell.angle_gamma   90.00
#
_symmetry.space_group_name_H-M   'P 1'
#
loop_
_entity.id
_entity.type
_entity.pdbx_description
1 polymer ?
#
loop_
_entity_poly.entity_id
_entity_poly.type
_entity_poly.pdbx_seq_one_letter_code
_entity_poly.pdbx_strand_id
1 'polypeptide(L)'
;LSYFYMVSAWGGYVFIINLIPLHVFLLLIMGRYSYRLFTSYTVFYILGLVLSMQIPFVGFQPIRTSEHMAASGVFALVMAAGAFNYIQTRITKAEFKFIFIFATLVTSSIVLLAVVGLTWAGVIAPWSGRYVF
;
A
#
# COMPACT_ATOMS: atom_id res chain seq x y z
N LEU A 1 3.37 10.49 24.31
CA LEU A 1 2.78 11.40 25.33
C LEU A 1 3.07 12.88 25.04
N SER A 2 4.30 13.29 24.72
CA SER A 2 4.61 14.71 24.44
C SER A 2 3.77 15.32 23.31
N TYR A 3 3.42 14.53 22.29
CA TYR A 3 2.49 14.96 21.24
C TYR A 3 1.10 15.30 21.78
N PHE A 4 0.54 14.48 22.66
CA PHE A 4 -0.77 14.76 23.29
C PHE A 4 -0.75 16.06 24.10
N TYR A 5 0.33 16.30 24.86
CA TYR A 5 0.50 17.56 25.58
C TYR A 5 0.49 18.76 24.63
N MET A 6 1.18 18.66 23.49
CA MET A 6 1.17 19.71 22.47
C MET A 6 -0.23 19.97 21.92
N VAL A 7 -1.00 18.93 21.61
CA VAL A 7 -2.39 19.06 21.12
C VAL A 7 -3.26 19.78 22.15
N SER A 8 -3.06 19.51 23.45
CA SER A 8 -3.81 20.21 24.51
C SER A 8 -3.34 21.64 24.78
N ALA A 9 -2.07 21.95 24.51
CA ALA A 9 -1.47 23.24 24.84
C ALA A 9 -1.59 24.26 23.70
N TRP A 10 -1.50 23.84 22.43
CA TRP A 10 -1.48 24.74 21.28
C TRP A 10 -1.93 24.08 19.97
N GLY A 11 -2.64 24.83 19.14
CA GLY A 11 -3.09 24.39 17.79
C GLY A 11 -1.95 24.05 16.80
N GLY A 12 -0.70 24.37 17.12
CA GLY A 12 0.48 24.04 16.31
C GLY A 12 0.78 22.54 16.19
N TYR A 13 -0.02 21.66 16.83
CA TYR A 13 0.09 20.21 16.66
C TYR A 13 -0.12 19.74 15.20
N VAL A 14 -0.85 20.53 14.40
CA VAL A 14 -1.03 20.31 12.94
C VAL A 14 0.28 20.40 12.18
N PHE A 15 1.23 21.23 12.64
CA PHE A 15 2.55 21.28 12.01
C PHE A 15 3.37 20.01 12.31
N ILE A 16 3.37 19.56 13.57
CA ILE A 16 4.12 18.36 13.99
C ILE A 16 3.60 17.11 13.26
N ILE A 17 2.27 16.96 13.17
CA ILE A 17 1.65 15.78 12.55
C ILE A 17 1.86 15.74 11.03
N ASN A 18 2.25 16.84 10.38
CA ASN A 18 2.62 16.88 8.96
C ASN A 18 4.12 16.73 8.74
N LEU A 19 4.95 17.31 9.62
CA LEU A 19 6.41 17.26 9.49
C LEU A 19 6.96 15.84 9.74
N ILE A 20 6.42 15.10 10.71
CA ILE A 20 6.87 13.73 11.00
C ILE A 20 6.60 12.79 9.82
N PRO A 21 5.38 12.70 9.25
CA PRO A 21 5.14 11.93 8.04
C PRO A 21 5.99 12.37 6.86
N LEU A 22 6.22 13.67 6.67
CA LEU A 22 7.07 14.16 5.60
C LEU A 22 8.51 13.64 5.75
N HIS A 23 9.06 13.64 6.95
CA HIS A 23 10.38 13.06 7.23
C HIS A 23 10.41 11.55 6.92
N VAL A 24 9.40 10.79 7.37
CA VAL A 24 9.27 9.34 7.10
C VAL A 24 9.14 9.07 5.60
N PHE A 25 8.37 9.89 4.90
CA PHE A 25 8.18 9.80 3.46
C PHE A 25 9.49 10.05 2.69
N LEU A 26 10.27 11.05 3.09
CA LEU A 26 11.61 11.27 2.52
C LEU A 26 12.56 10.10 2.78
N LEU A 27 12.52 9.49 3.97
CA LEU A 27 13.30 8.29 4.26
C LEU A 27 12.91 7.10 3.38
N LEU A 28 11.61 6.93 3.10
CA LEU A 28 11.11 5.92 2.16
C LEU A 28 11.61 6.19 0.73
N ILE A 29 11.55 7.42 0.24
CA ILE A 29 12.06 7.80 -1.09
C ILE A 29 13.57 7.54 -1.20
N MET A 30 14.34 7.84 -0.15
CA MET A 30 15.77 7.56 -0.11
C MET A 30 16.10 6.05 -0.02
N GLY A 31 15.10 5.17 0.02
CA GLY A 31 15.28 3.73 0.16
C GLY A 31 15.76 3.29 1.54
N ARG A 32 15.72 4.18 2.54
CA ARG A 32 16.20 3.93 3.91
C ARG A 32 15.09 3.38 4.80
N TYR A 33 14.42 2.33 4.34
CA TYR A 33 13.42 1.63 5.15
C TYR A 33 14.10 0.74 6.21
N SER A 34 13.56 0.75 7.43
CA SER A 34 14.00 -0.13 8.52
C SER A 34 12.82 -0.53 9.39
N TYR A 35 12.85 -1.72 9.98
CA TYR A 35 11.84 -2.17 10.96
C TYR A 35 11.69 -1.20 12.13
N ARG A 36 12.76 -0.49 12.52
CA ARG A 36 12.68 0.55 13.57
C ARG A 36 11.81 1.72 13.15
N LEU A 37 11.93 2.17 11.89
CA LEU A 37 11.12 3.25 11.33
C LEU A 37 9.64 2.86 11.31
N PHE A 38 9.35 1.65 10.83
CA PHE A 38 8.00 1.09 10.80
C PHE A 38 7.33 1.08 12.17
N THR A 39 7.98 0.48 13.18
CA THR A 39 7.40 0.38 14.52
C THR A 39 7.24 1.75 15.16
N SER A 40 8.24 2.63 15.02
CA SER A 40 8.22 3.96 15.65
C SER A 40 7.09 4.81 15.09
N TYR A 41 6.94 4.87 13.76
CA TYR A 41 5.91 5.68 13.12
C TYR A 41 4.49 5.12 13.31
N THR A 42 4.33 3.80 13.22
CA THR A 42 3.03 3.13 13.43
C THR A 42 2.50 3.36 14.83
N VAL A 43 3.35 3.17 15.85
CA VAL A 43 2.96 3.40 17.26
C VAL A 43 2.69 4.88 17.50
N PHE A 44 3.53 5.77 16.96
CA PHE A 44 3.31 7.22 17.06
C PHE A 44 1.98 7.65 16.47
N TYR A 45 1.65 7.20 15.25
CA TYR A 45 0.42 7.59 14.56
C TYR A 45 -0.83 7.07 15.28
N ILE A 46 -0.87 5.78 15.65
CA ILE A 46 -2.03 5.19 16.31
C ILE A 46 -2.27 5.83 17.68
N LEU A 47 -1.23 5.90 18.52
CA LEU A 47 -1.38 6.51 19.85
C LEU A 47 -1.66 8.01 19.75
N GLY A 48 -0.98 8.71 18.84
CA GLY A 48 -1.19 10.14 18.61
C GLY A 48 -2.61 10.46 18.17
N LEU A 49 -3.18 9.65 17.27
CA LEU A 49 -4.55 9.80 16.77
C LEU A 49 -5.59 9.53 17.86
N VAL A 50 -5.46 8.42 18.60
CA VAL A 50 -6.42 8.06 19.65
C VAL A 50 -6.39 9.09 20.79
N LEU A 51 -5.20 9.54 21.17
CA LEU A 51 -5.03 10.53 22.23
C LEU A 51 -5.52 11.93 21.80
N SER A 52 -5.29 12.35 20.55
CA SER A 52 -5.74 13.68 20.10
C SER A 52 -7.27 13.78 20.07
N MET A 53 -7.98 12.69 19.76
CA MET A 53 -9.45 12.64 19.81
C MET A 53 -10.04 12.78 21.21
N GLN A 54 -9.27 12.53 22.28
CA GLN A 54 -9.77 12.66 23.66
C GLN A 54 -10.02 14.12 24.07
N ILE A 55 -9.48 15.09 23.32
CA ILE A 55 -9.62 16.50 23.65
C ILE A 55 -10.95 17.01 23.04
N PRO A 56 -11.91 17.53 23.84
CA PRO A 56 -13.23 17.92 23.36
C PRO A 56 -13.21 18.95 22.22
N PHE A 57 -12.21 19.83 22.22
CA PHE A 57 -12.02 20.85 21.19
C PHE A 57 -11.59 20.26 19.84
N VAL A 58 -10.85 19.14 19.85
CA VAL A 58 -10.35 18.48 18.63
C VAL A 58 -11.39 17.48 18.10
N GLY A 59 -11.99 16.69 19.00
CA GLY A 59 -13.01 15.71 18.65
C GLY A 59 -12.62 14.84 17.45
N PHE A 60 -13.41 14.91 16.36
CA PHE A 60 -13.19 14.13 15.13
C PHE A 60 -12.50 14.90 14.01
N GLN A 61 -11.90 16.05 14.28
CA GLN A 61 -11.14 16.81 13.29
C GLN A 61 -10.05 15.97 12.59
N PRO A 62 -9.28 15.11 13.29
CA PRO A 62 -8.22 14.31 12.66
C PRO A 62 -8.68 13.34 11.57
N ILE A 63 -9.99 13.04 11.50
CA ILE A 63 -10.60 12.19 10.45
C ILE A 63 -11.26 13.04 9.35
N ARG A 64 -11.83 14.18 9.73
CA ARG A 64 -12.69 14.98 8.84
C ARG A 64 -11.94 16.06 8.08
N THR A 65 -10.77 16.48 8.55
CA THR A 65 -10.00 17.57 7.92
C THR A 65 -8.85 17.04 7.07
N SER A 66 -8.56 17.75 5.97
CA SER A 66 -7.46 17.42 5.06
C SER A 66 -6.08 17.59 5.70
N GLU A 67 -5.98 18.36 6.77
CA GLU A 67 -4.73 18.68 7.47
C GLU A 67 -4.04 17.45 8.08
N HIS A 68 -4.79 16.38 8.35
CA HIS A 68 -4.25 15.13 8.89
C HIS A 68 -4.13 14.01 7.85
N MET A 69 -4.60 14.26 6.61
CA MET A 69 -4.63 13.25 5.55
C MET A 69 -3.23 12.83 5.08
N ALA A 70 -2.26 13.75 5.16
CA ALA A 70 -0.86 13.41 4.86
C ALA A 70 -0.33 12.34 5.82
N ALA A 71 -0.68 12.43 7.12
CA ALA A 71 -0.28 11.45 8.11
C ALA A 71 -0.94 10.08 7.86
N SER A 72 -2.24 10.03 7.54
CA SER A 72 -2.89 8.76 7.16
C SER A 72 -2.33 8.17 5.87
N GLY A 73 -2.00 9.01 4.88
CA GLY A 73 -1.43 8.56 3.61
C GLY A 73 -0.06 7.91 3.79
N VAL A 74 0.84 8.55 4.54
CA VAL A 74 2.15 7.99 4.85
C VAL A 74 2.03 6.75 5.74
N PHE A 75 1.04 6.69 6.64
CA PHE A 75 0.75 5.48 7.41
C PHE A 75 0.38 4.29 6.52
N ALA A 76 -0.50 4.50 5.54
CA ALA A 76 -0.83 3.47 4.56
C ALA A 76 0.40 3.04 3.74
N LEU A 77 1.25 3.99 3.32
CA LEU A 77 2.48 3.70 2.59
C LEU A 77 3.47 2.88 3.41
N VAL A 78 3.66 3.22 4.70
CA VAL A 78 4.55 2.48 5.60
C VAL A 78 4.02 1.06 5.85
N MET A 79 2.69 0.89 5.99
CA MET A 79 2.06 -0.42 6.09
C MET A 79 2.26 -1.28 4.84
N ALA A 80 2.06 -0.69 3.66
CA ALA A 80 2.33 -1.37 2.39
C ALA A 80 3.82 -1.75 2.28
N ALA A 81 4.74 -0.83 2.56
CA ALA A 81 6.18 -1.09 2.55
C ALA A 81 6.59 -2.21 3.52
N GLY A 82 5.98 -2.25 4.71
CA GLY A 82 6.19 -3.32 5.68
C GLY A 82 5.68 -4.67 5.18
N ALA A 83 4.49 -4.72 4.59
CA ALA A 83 3.94 -5.93 3.98
C ALA A 83 4.82 -6.43 2.82
N PHE A 84 5.27 -5.54 1.93
CA PHE A 84 6.19 -5.89 0.85
C PHE A 84 7.51 -6.46 1.37
N ASN A 85 8.13 -5.82 2.38
CA ASN A 85 9.35 -6.35 3.00
C ASN A 85 9.12 -7.72 3.64
N TYR A 86 7.99 -7.90 4.34
CA TYR A 86 7.65 -9.18 4.95
C TYR A 86 7.52 -10.28 3.89
N ILE A 87 6.76 -10.02 2.82
CA ILE A 87 6.60 -10.96 1.71
C ILE A 87 7.96 -11.28 1.06
N GLN A 88 8.81 -10.28 0.82
CA GLN A 88 10.15 -10.52 0.26
C GLN A 88 11.06 -11.37 1.16
N THR A 89 10.90 -11.29 2.49
CA THR A 89 11.67 -12.16 3.40
C THR A 89 11.15 -13.60 3.46
N ARG A 90 9.87 -13.82 3.14
CA ARG A 90 9.24 -15.14 3.15
C ARG A 90 9.29 -15.85 1.79
N ILE A 91 9.40 -15.09 0.70
CA ILE A 91 9.45 -15.63 -0.65
C ILE A 91 10.90 -15.58 -1.15
N THR A 92 11.45 -16.76 -1.40
CA THR A 92 12.77 -16.88 -2.03
C THR A 92 12.67 -16.40 -3.48
N LYS A 93 13.70 -15.73 -4.03
CA LYS A 93 13.70 -15.30 -5.45
C LYS A 93 13.38 -16.45 -6.41
N ALA A 94 13.74 -17.68 -6.05
CA ALA A 94 13.42 -18.89 -6.78
C ALA A 94 11.91 -19.20 -6.77
N GLU A 95 11.25 -19.10 -5.62
CA GLU A 95 9.80 -19.33 -5.48
C GLU A 95 9.00 -18.24 -6.19
N PHE A 96 9.45 -16.98 -6.13
CA PHE A 96 8.81 -15.90 -6.89
C PHE A 96 8.87 -16.16 -8.40
N LYS A 97 10.02 -16.62 -8.91
CA LYS A 97 10.19 -16.98 -10.32
C LYS A 97 9.31 -18.17 -10.69
N PHE A 98 9.19 -19.17 -9.81
CA PHE A 98 8.34 -20.33 -10.03
C PHE A 98 6.85 -19.94 -10.08
N ILE A 99 6.38 -19.14 -9.13
CA ILE A 99 5.01 -18.61 -9.10
C ILE A 99 4.72 -17.78 -10.36
N PHE A 100 5.67 -16.94 -10.78
CA PHE A 100 5.51 -16.09 -11.96
C PHE A 100 5.42 -16.90 -13.26
N ILE A 101 6.30 -17.90 -13.43
CA ILE A 101 6.26 -18.80 -14.59
C ILE A 101 4.97 -19.61 -14.58
N PHE A 102 4.59 -20.18 -13.43
CA PHE A 102 3.36 -20.95 -13.29
C PHE A 102 2.11 -20.11 -13.62
N ALA A 103 2.01 -18.90 -13.07
CA ALA A 103 0.90 -17.98 -13.34
C ALA A 103 0.82 -17.60 -14.83
N THR A 104 1.95 -17.36 -15.48
CA THR A 104 2.00 -17.08 -16.92
C THR A 104 1.54 -18.28 -17.74
N LEU A 105 1.99 -19.49 -17.39
CA LEU A 105 1.63 -20.72 -18.09
C LEU A 105 0.13 -21.04 -17.95
N VAL A 106 -0.43 -20.88 -16.76
CA VAL A 106 -1.86 -21.06 -16.48
C VAL A 106 -2.69 -20.04 -17.27
N THR A 107 -2.31 -18.77 -17.24
CA THR A 107 -3.06 -17.72 -17.96
C THR A 107 -3.05 -17.97 -19.47
N SER A 108 -1.87 -18.28 -20.03
CA SER A 108 -1.75 -18.63 -21.46
C SER A 108 -2.57 -19.87 -21.82
N SER A 109 -2.61 -20.88 -20.95
CA SER A 109 -3.40 -22.10 -21.17
C SER A 109 -4.90 -21.81 -21.14
N ILE A 110 -5.37 -20.98 -20.19
CA ILE A 110 -6.77 -20.55 -20.12
C ILE A 110 -7.17 -19.77 -21.37
N VAL A 111 -6.33 -18.83 -21.81
CA VAL A 111 -6.60 -18.05 -23.03
C VAL A 111 -6.66 -18.97 -24.25
N LEU A 112 -5.73 -19.92 -24.37
CA LEU A 112 -5.71 -20.85 -25.50
C LEU A 112 -6.95 -21.76 -25.51
N LEU A 113 -7.33 -22.31 -24.36
CA LEU A 113 -8.55 -23.13 -24.22
C LEU A 113 -9.82 -22.32 -24.48
N ALA A 114 -9.87 -21.07 -24.03
CA ALA A 114 -11.00 -20.18 -24.29
C ALA A 114 -11.12 -19.87 -25.79
N VAL A 115 -10.00 -19.58 -26.47
CA VAL A 115 -9.99 -19.37 -27.92
C VAL A 115 -10.45 -20.62 -28.64
N VAL A 116 -9.85 -21.79 -28.39
CA VAL A 116 -10.22 -23.06 -29.03
C VAL A 116 -11.69 -23.41 -28.79
N GLY A 117 -12.17 -23.27 -27.55
CA GLY A 117 -13.57 -23.52 -27.20
C GLY A 117 -14.54 -22.59 -27.93
N LEU A 118 -14.22 -21.30 -28.04
CA LEU A 118 -15.03 -20.33 -28.76
C LEU A 118 -15.02 -20.55 -30.28
N THR A 119 -13.92 -21.04 -30.86
CA THR A 119 -13.86 -21.45 -32.27
C THR A 119 -14.71 -22.70 -32.54
N TRP A 120 -14.69 -23.68 -31.62
CA TRP A 120 -15.50 -24.89 -31.74
C TRP A 120 -17.01 -24.62 -31.53
N ALA A 121 -17.35 -23.69 -30.63
CA ALA A 121 -18.71 -23.24 -30.40
C ALA A 121 -19.28 -22.36 -31.53
N GLY A 122 -18.50 -22.06 -32.57
CA GLY A 122 -18.95 -21.31 -33.75
C GLY A 122 -19.13 -19.81 -33.54
N VAL A 123 -18.70 -19.27 -32.39
CA VAL A 123 -18.76 -17.83 -32.08
C VAL A 123 -17.61 -17.08 -32.76
N ILE A 124 -16.46 -17.75 -32.97
CA ILE A 124 -15.30 -17.21 -33.69
C ILE A 124 -15.17 -17.93 -35.02
N ALA A 125 -15.28 -17.20 -36.13
CA ALA A 125 -15.10 -17.75 -37.47
C ALA A 125 -13.66 -18.27 -37.66
N PRO A 126 -13.46 -19.48 -38.23
CA PRO A 126 -12.14 -20.02 -38.50
C PRO A 126 -11.40 -19.15 -39.53
N TRP A 127 -10.07 -19.21 -39.51
CA TRP A 127 -9.25 -18.44 -40.45
C TRP A 127 -9.62 -18.77 -41.90
N SER A 128 -9.91 -17.73 -42.68
CA SER A 128 -10.12 -17.83 -44.13
C SER A 128 -8.85 -18.36 -44.81
N GLY A 129 -9.00 -19.30 -45.75
CA GLY A 129 -7.90 -19.97 -46.46
C GLY A 129 -6.94 -19.06 -47.26
N ARG A 130 -7.17 -17.74 -47.26
CA ARG A 130 -6.29 -16.74 -47.86
C ARG A 130 -5.01 -16.45 -47.06
N TYR A 131 -4.92 -16.92 -45.81
CA TYR A 131 -3.78 -16.64 -44.90
C TYR A 131 -2.86 -17.84 -44.65
N VAL A 132 -3.05 -18.96 -45.36
CA VAL A 132 -2.23 -20.19 -45.24
C VAL A 132 -1.42 -20.48 -46.53
N PHE A 133 -1.17 -19.46 -47.35
CA PHE A 133 -0.20 -19.51 -48.46
C PHE A 133 0.80 -18.37 -48.34
#